data_AF-A0A350H3B9-F1
#
_entry.id   AF-A0A350H3B9-F1
#
_cell.length_a   1.000
_cell.length_b   1.000
_cell.length_c   1.000
_cell.angle_alpha   90.00
_cell.angle_beta   90.00
_cell.angle_gamma   90.00
#
_symmetry.space_group_name_H-M   'P 1'
#
loop_
_entity.id
_entity.type
_entity.pdbx_description
1 polymer ?
#
loop_
_entity_poly.entity_id
_entity_poly.type
_entity_poly.pdbx_seq_one_letter_code
_entity_poly.pdbx_strand_id
1 'polypeptide(L)'
;MEAAKKAWDYLKDKDKYSGFYNPKDIVTGEYRDGIAEDEVYWAAVELNIAADMKIDLSKYLTDRVSVNLGWADIGGYAMYDLIEADIKGSDVAKEKFFTQIDLLKDKASKDMYNITLDGKYPWGSNMSVANAGMLFRMAARITGDKEYDVLAKEQLDYLLGANVMSYSFVTGYGELSPKHPHHRPSQVAGKTIPGMLVGGPNDAKEDPYAKAVLYTEQEARCYADSDQSFSTNEITVYWNSPLIYLLASSMK
;
A
#
# COMPACT_ATOMS: atom_id res chain seq x y z
N MET A 1 -17.77 -17.82 -2.16
CA MET A 1 -18.01 -17.98 -3.60
C MET A 1 -19.29 -17.31 -4.08
N GLU A 2 -20.49 -17.73 -3.64
CA GLU A 2 -21.76 -17.16 -4.13
C GLU A 2 -21.88 -15.62 -3.99
N ALA A 3 -21.37 -15.05 -2.91
CA ALA A 3 -21.33 -13.59 -2.74
C ALA A 3 -20.49 -12.88 -3.83
N ALA A 4 -19.34 -13.46 -4.20
CA ALA A 4 -18.46 -12.89 -5.23
C ALA A 4 -19.11 -12.93 -6.62
N LYS A 5 -19.80 -14.03 -6.95
CA LYS A 5 -20.57 -14.15 -8.21
C LYS A 5 -21.69 -13.10 -8.28
N LYS A 6 -22.43 -12.90 -7.20
CA LYS A 6 -23.47 -11.86 -7.12
C LYS A 6 -22.90 -10.45 -7.29
N ALA A 7 -21.74 -10.16 -6.68
CA ALA A 7 -21.07 -8.88 -6.85
C ALA A 7 -20.60 -8.68 -8.30
N TRP A 8 -20.05 -9.72 -8.93
CA TRP A 8 -19.67 -9.70 -10.34
C TRP A 8 -20.85 -9.46 -11.28
N ASP A 9 -21.98 -10.11 -11.03
CA ASP A 9 -23.19 -9.90 -11.83
C ASP A 9 -23.70 -8.46 -11.77
N TYR A 10 -23.43 -7.76 -10.66
CA TYR A 10 -23.67 -6.32 -10.55
C TYR A 10 -22.59 -5.49 -11.27
N LEU A 11 -21.31 -5.88 -11.15
CA LEU A 11 -20.13 -5.17 -11.66
C LEU A 11 -19.89 -5.23 -13.17
N LYS A 12 -20.19 -6.36 -13.81
CA LYS A 12 -19.77 -6.64 -15.19
C LYS A 12 -20.30 -5.68 -16.25
N ASP A 13 -21.38 -4.96 -15.96
CA ASP A 13 -21.96 -3.93 -16.82
C ASP A 13 -21.40 -2.54 -16.48
N LYS A 14 -20.25 -2.25 -17.07
CA LYS A 14 -19.33 -1.13 -16.79
C LYS A 14 -19.88 0.30 -16.94
N ASP A 15 -20.99 0.52 -17.64
CA ASP A 15 -21.44 1.87 -18.05
C ASP A 15 -22.02 2.72 -16.88
N LYS A 16 -21.88 2.28 -15.63
CA LYS A 16 -22.52 2.89 -14.45
C LYS A 16 -21.60 3.22 -13.28
N TYR A 17 -20.29 2.99 -13.39
CA TYR A 17 -19.38 3.23 -12.27
C TYR A 17 -18.82 4.65 -12.32
N SER A 18 -19.40 5.54 -11.51
CA SER A 18 -18.96 6.95 -11.37
C SER A 18 -18.07 7.19 -10.15
N GLY A 19 -17.60 6.13 -9.50
CA GLY A 19 -16.94 6.20 -8.20
C GLY A 19 -17.89 6.47 -7.04
N PHE A 20 -17.34 6.48 -5.82
CA PHE A 20 -18.08 6.78 -4.59
C PHE A 20 -17.88 8.24 -4.15
N TYR A 21 -18.93 8.82 -3.60
CA TYR A 21 -18.92 10.13 -2.93
C TYR A 21 -19.73 10.04 -1.66
N ASN A 22 -19.25 10.71 -0.62
CA ASN A 22 -20.02 10.82 0.62
C ASN A 22 -21.36 11.52 0.34
N PRO A 23 -22.48 10.97 0.85
CA PRO A 23 -23.70 11.74 0.98
C PRO A 23 -23.44 13.00 1.80
N LYS A 24 -24.21 14.07 1.55
CA LYS A 24 -23.99 15.42 2.14
C LYS A 24 -23.77 15.42 3.66
N ASP A 25 -24.46 14.54 4.39
CA ASP A 25 -24.43 14.51 5.85
C ASP A 25 -23.37 13.56 6.43
N ILE A 26 -22.59 12.88 5.59
CA ILE A 26 -21.54 11.95 6.00
C ILE A 26 -20.18 12.64 5.87
N VAL A 27 -19.46 12.70 7.00
CA VAL A 27 -18.17 13.42 7.14
C VAL A 27 -17.00 12.51 7.50
N THR A 28 -17.19 11.18 7.45
CA THR A 28 -16.13 10.20 7.65
C THR A 28 -15.24 10.08 6.41
N GLY A 29 -14.09 9.40 6.52
CA GLY A 29 -13.19 9.16 5.39
C GLY A 29 -13.94 8.64 4.16
N GLU A 30 -13.76 9.31 3.03
CA GLU A 30 -14.55 9.06 1.81
C GLU A 30 -14.06 7.82 1.04
N TYR A 31 -12.78 7.46 1.17
CA TYR A 31 -12.12 6.42 0.36
C TYR A 31 -12.48 6.58 -1.12
N ARG A 32 -12.36 7.82 -1.60
CA ARG A 32 -12.77 8.21 -2.94
C ARG A 32 -11.87 7.58 -3.98
N ASP A 33 -12.45 6.70 -4.78
CA ASP A 33 -11.93 6.28 -6.06
C ASP A 33 -12.98 6.57 -7.15
N GLY A 34 -12.52 7.15 -8.25
CA GLY A 34 -13.33 7.52 -9.40
C GLY A 34 -13.22 6.55 -10.57
N ILE A 35 -12.32 5.56 -10.50
CA ILE A 35 -11.95 4.69 -11.61
C ILE A 35 -11.93 3.24 -11.12
N ALA A 36 -13.04 2.51 -11.32
CA ALA A 36 -13.15 1.13 -10.88
C ALA A 36 -12.54 0.09 -11.84
N GLU A 37 -11.64 0.50 -12.75
CA GLU A 37 -11.20 -0.36 -13.85
C GLU A 37 -10.32 -1.52 -13.35
N ASP A 38 -9.43 -1.25 -12.40
CA ASP A 38 -8.57 -2.23 -11.77
C ASP A 38 -9.29 -3.06 -10.70
N GLU A 39 -10.32 -2.55 -10.02
CA GLU A 39 -11.21 -3.35 -9.18
C GLU A 39 -11.96 -4.40 -10.00
N VAL A 40 -12.52 -3.99 -11.15
CA VAL A 40 -13.22 -4.93 -12.04
C VAL A 40 -12.23 -5.93 -12.62
N TYR A 41 -11.02 -5.50 -12.99
CA TYR A 41 -9.96 -6.42 -13.44
C TYR A 41 -9.60 -7.43 -12.36
N TRP A 42 -9.37 -6.99 -11.12
CA TRP A 42 -9.08 -7.87 -9.99
C TRP A 42 -10.20 -8.89 -9.76
N ALA A 43 -11.45 -8.43 -9.69
CA ALA A 43 -12.60 -9.32 -9.54
C ALA A 43 -12.69 -10.36 -10.67
N ALA A 44 -12.42 -9.96 -11.93
CA ALA A 44 -12.43 -10.86 -13.08
C ALA A 44 -11.34 -11.94 -12.99
N VAL A 45 -10.13 -11.56 -12.57
CA VAL A 45 -9.00 -12.48 -12.37
C VAL A 45 -9.34 -13.48 -11.26
N GLU A 46 -9.75 -13.00 -10.08
CA GLU A 46 -10.03 -13.87 -8.94
C GLU A 46 -11.15 -14.88 -9.23
N LEU A 47 -12.18 -14.47 -9.98
CA LEU A 47 -13.26 -15.36 -10.37
C LEU A 47 -12.84 -16.39 -11.43
N ASN A 48 -11.88 -16.06 -12.28
CA ASN A 48 -11.28 -17.05 -13.16
C ASN A 48 -10.45 -18.07 -12.39
N ILE A 49 -9.64 -17.63 -11.44
CA ILE A 49 -8.77 -18.51 -10.65
C ILE A 49 -9.60 -19.38 -9.70
N ALA A 50 -10.49 -18.77 -8.91
CA ALA A 50 -11.19 -19.45 -7.83
C ALA A 50 -12.49 -20.15 -8.26
N ALA A 51 -13.11 -19.72 -9.37
CA ALA A 51 -14.44 -20.19 -9.79
C ALA A 51 -14.51 -20.70 -11.24
N ASP A 52 -13.40 -20.68 -11.98
CA ASP A 52 -13.28 -21.11 -13.37
C ASP A 52 -14.31 -20.47 -14.33
N MET A 53 -14.66 -19.20 -14.10
CA MET A 53 -15.75 -18.52 -14.82
C MET A 53 -15.44 -18.18 -16.30
N LYS A 54 -14.22 -18.46 -16.78
CA LYS A 54 -13.75 -18.22 -18.17
C LYS A 54 -14.06 -16.79 -18.69
N ILE A 55 -13.97 -15.80 -17.81
CA ILE A 55 -14.11 -14.38 -18.13
C ILE A 55 -12.96 -13.96 -19.05
N ASP A 56 -13.27 -13.22 -20.11
CA ASP A 56 -12.26 -12.68 -21.02
C ASP A 56 -11.54 -11.48 -20.38
N LEU A 57 -10.42 -11.76 -19.72
CA LEU A 57 -9.62 -10.79 -18.97
C LEU A 57 -9.12 -9.62 -19.83
N SER A 58 -8.95 -9.82 -21.15
CA SER A 58 -8.48 -8.77 -22.06
C SER A 58 -9.45 -7.58 -22.17
N LYS A 59 -10.72 -7.77 -21.79
CA LYS A 59 -11.73 -6.70 -21.77
C LYS A 59 -11.58 -5.75 -20.58
N TYR A 60 -10.89 -6.18 -19.54
CA TYR A 60 -10.79 -5.47 -18.27
C TYR A 60 -9.37 -4.98 -17.96
N LEU A 61 -8.36 -5.51 -18.65
CA LEU A 61 -6.99 -4.98 -18.57
C LEU A 61 -6.83 -3.73 -19.45
N THR A 62 -7.00 -2.56 -18.86
CA THR A 62 -6.83 -1.26 -19.54
C THR A 62 -5.46 -0.63 -19.20
N ASP A 63 -5.15 0.49 -19.85
CA ASP A 63 -3.94 1.28 -19.54
C ASP A 63 -3.97 1.92 -18.14
N ARG A 64 -5.15 2.01 -17.52
CA ARG A 64 -5.32 2.56 -16.17
C ARG A 64 -5.05 1.52 -15.08
N VAL A 65 -5.07 0.23 -15.41
CA VAL A 65 -4.76 -0.85 -14.46
C VAL A 65 -3.26 -0.84 -14.18
N SER A 66 -2.90 -0.26 -13.04
CA SER A 66 -1.52 -0.12 -12.58
C SER A 66 -1.10 -1.26 -11.64
N VAL A 67 0.21 -1.48 -11.51
CA VAL A 67 0.77 -2.49 -10.59
C VAL A 67 0.99 -1.85 -9.22
N ASN A 68 -0.11 -1.63 -8.52
CA ASN A 68 -0.14 -1.09 -7.16
C ASN A 68 -0.92 -2.02 -6.22
N LEU A 69 -0.69 -1.85 -4.92
CA LEU A 69 -1.29 -2.65 -3.84
C LEU A 69 -2.11 -1.76 -2.89
N GLY A 70 -2.92 -0.87 -3.46
CA GLY A 70 -4.06 -0.23 -2.80
C GLY A 70 -3.86 1.19 -2.28
N TRP A 71 -4.86 1.73 -1.57
CA TRP A 71 -6.23 1.19 -1.49
C TRP A 71 -7.08 1.55 -2.72
N ALA A 72 -6.66 2.56 -3.49
CA ALA A 72 -7.38 3.05 -4.68
C ALA A 72 -6.90 2.39 -5.98
N ASP A 73 -5.64 1.93 -6.03
CA ASP A 73 -5.06 1.25 -7.19
C ASP A 73 -4.63 -0.17 -6.79
N ILE A 74 -5.34 -1.19 -7.22
CA ILE A 74 -5.21 -2.58 -6.74
C ILE A 74 -4.89 -3.61 -7.83
N GLY A 75 -4.61 -3.15 -9.05
CA GLY A 75 -4.30 -4.03 -10.18
C GLY A 75 -3.09 -4.97 -9.94
N GLY A 76 -2.18 -4.63 -9.02
CA GLY A 76 -1.05 -5.47 -8.65
C GLY A 76 -1.42 -6.81 -8.03
N TYR A 77 -2.52 -6.87 -7.24
CA TYR A 77 -3.00 -8.14 -6.67
C TYR A 77 -3.42 -9.10 -7.79
N ALA A 78 -4.24 -8.60 -8.73
CA ALA A 78 -4.71 -9.35 -9.87
C ALA A 78 -3.56 -9.87 -10.75
N MET A 79 -2.57 -9.03 -11.03
CA MET A 79 -1.45 -9.45 -11.85
C MET A 79 -0.61 -10.51 -11.15
N TYR A 80 -0.33 -10.35 -9.86
CA TYR A 80 0.43 -11.35 -9.11
C TYR A 80 -0.26 -12.72 -9.09
N ASP A 81 -1.56 -12.75 -8.76
CA ASP A 81 -2.31 -14.02 -8.69
C ASP A 81 -2.48 -14.66 -10.08
N LEU A 82 -2.63 -13.87 -11.14
CA LEU A 82 -2.65 -14.36 -12.51
C LEU A 82 -1.32 -15.01 -12.94
N ILE A 83 -0.19 -14.44 -12.51
CA ILE A 83 1.14 -14.97 -12.76
C ILE A 83 1.32 -16.32 -12.06
N GLU A 84 0.96 -16.41 -10.78
CA GLU A 84 1.09 -17.64 -9.99
C GLU A 84 0.16 -18.75 -10.49
N ALA A 85 -1.06 -18.40 -10.91
CA ALA A 85 -2.02 -19.36 -11.48
C ALA A 85 -1.64 -19.85 -12.88
N ASP A 86 -0.78 -19.10 -13.58
CA ASP A 86 -0.29 -19.36 -14.94
C ASP A 86 -1.41 -19.67 -15.96
N ILE A 87 -2.49 -18.88 -15.90
CA ILE A 87 -3.61 -18.98 -16.84
C ILE A 87 -3.51 -17.93 -17.95
N LYS A 88 -4.42 -17.99 -18.94
CA LYS A 88 -4.46 -17.04 -20.08
C LYS A 88 -4.42 -15.58 -19.60
N GLY A 89 -3.43 -14.82 -20.07
CA GLY A 89 -3.17 -13.43 -19.66
C GLY A 89 -1.95 -13.27 -18.73
N SER A 90 -1.44 -14.38 -18.18
CA SER A 90 -0.24 -14.43 -17.34
C SER A 90 0.96 -13.71 -17.96
N ASP A 91 1.24 -13.90 -19.25
CA ASP A 91 2.40 -13.25 -19.91
C ASP A 91 2.34 -11.72 -19.90
N VAL A 92 1.16 -11.14 -20.13
CA VAL A 92 0.96 -9.68 -20.10
C VAL A 92 1.05 -9.15 -18.68
N ALA A 93 0.53 -9.91 -17.70
CA ALA A 93 0.69 -9.58 -16.29
C ALA A 93 2.16 -9.62 -15.86
N LYS A 94 2.94 -10.64 -16.29
CA LYS A 94 4.38 -10.74 -16.04
C LYS A 94 5.11 -9.51 -16.58
N GLU A 95 4.85 -9.11 -17.83
CA GLU A 95 5.48 -7.94 -18.45
C GLU A 95 5.21 -6.65 -17.66
N LYS A 96 3.94 -6.35 -17.34
CA LYS A 96 3.57 -5.16 -16.56
C LYS A 96 4.14 -5.21 -15.14
N PHE A 97 4.06 -6.37 -14.48
CA PHE A 97 4.59 -6.56 -13.14
C PHE A 97 6.08 -6.28 -13.08
N PHE A 98 6.89 -6.90 -13.94
CA PHE A 98 8.34 -6.69 -13.92
C PHE A 98 8.76 -5.30 -14.42
N THR A 99 7.99 -4.67 -15.32
CA THR A 99 8.20 -3.25 -15.66
C THR A 99 8.09 -2.37 -14.40
N GLN A 100 7.09 -2.62 -13.55
CA GLN A 100 6.97 -1.89 -12.28
C GLN A 100 8.10 -2.23 -11.31
N ILE A 101 8.50 -3.50 -11.21
CA ILE A 101 9.62 -3.91 -10.36
C ILE A 101 10.91 -3.18 -10.77
N ASP A 102 11.21 -3.08 -12.07
CA ASP A 102 12.37 -2.37 -12.58
C ASP A 102 12.32 -0.87 -12.25
N LEU A 103 11.16 -0.25 -12.34
CA LEU A 103 10.96 1.15 -11.92
C LEU A 103 11.22 1.33 -10.42
N LEU A 104 10.74 0.40 -9.58
CA LEU A 104 10.97 0.45 -8.13
C LEU A 104 12.44 0.23 -7.78
N LYS A 105 13.15 -0.67 -8.48
CA LYS A 105 14.60 -0.87 -8.35
C LYS A 105 15.38 0.40 -8.71
N ASP A 106 15.02 1.04 -9.81
CA ASP A 106 15.66 2.29 -10.23
C ASP A 106 15.49 3.39 -9.17
N LYS A 107 14.29 3.53 -8.59
CA LYS A 107 14.05 4.46 -7.47
C LYS A 107 14.91 4.13 -6.25
N ALA A 108 14.88 2.87 -5.79
CA ALA A 108 15.67 2.43 -4.65
C ALA A 108 17.17 2.69 -4.82
N SER A 109 17.71 2.45 -6.03
CA SER A 109 19.14 2.67 -6.32
C SER A 109 19.61 4.13 -6.22
N LYS A 110 18.66 5.08 -6.20
CA LYS A 110 18.92 6.52 -6.13
C LYS A 110 18.64 7.10 -4.74
N ASP A 111 18.07 6.31 -3.83
CA ASP A 111 17.75 6.72 -2.47
C ASP A 111 18.85 6.29 -1.49
N MET A 112 19.17 7.14 -0.51
CA MET A 112 20.25 6.86 0.46
C MET A 112 19.91 5.76 1.47
N TYR A 113 18.62 5.44 1.64
CA TYR A 113 18.11 4.36 2.49
C TYR A 113 17.58 3.19 1.66
N ASN A 114 17.85 3.18 0.35
CA ASN A 114 17.41 2.16 -0.61
C ASN A 114 15.89 1.95 -0.64
N ILE A 115 15.09 2.98 -0.34
CA ILE A 115 13.62 2.90 -0.44
C ILE A 115 13.09 3.40 -1.78
N THR A 116 11.88 2.98 -2.13
CA THR A 116 11.31 3.24 -3.47
C THR A 116 10.57 4.57 -3.61
N LEU A 117 10.63 5.44 -2.59
CA LEU A 117 10.09 6.80 -2.69
C LEU A 117 11.07 7.68 -3.47
N ASP A 118 10.56 8.63 -4.25
CA ASP A 118 11.34 9.50 -5.16
C ASP A 118 11.39 10.96 -4.67
N GLY A 119 11.57 11.13 -3.36
CA GLY A 119 11.57 12.44 -2.71
C GLY A 119 10.16 13.00 -2.45
N LYS A 120 9.12 12.25 -2.80
CA LYS A 120 7.73 12.54 -2.43
C LYS A 120 7.22 11.58 -1.37
N TYR A 121 6.54 12.14 -0.37
CA TYR A 121 6.07 11.43 0.80
C TYR A 121 4.57 11.71 0.98
N PRO A 122 3.70 10.92 0.32
CA PRO A 122 2.25 11.13 0.42
C PRO A 122 1.73 10.72 1.79
N TRP A 123 0.46 11.04 2.09
CA TRP A 123 -0.22 10.45 3.25
C TRP A 123 -0.17 8.93 3.18
N GLY A 124 0.42 8.32 4.22
CA GLY A 124 0.63 6.89 4.26
C GLY A 124 1.88 6.47 3.49
N SER A 125 2.91 7.32 3.41
CA SER A 125 4.19 6.99 2.76
C SER A 125 4.77 5.66 3.23
N ASN A 126 4.58 5.31 4.51
CA ASN A 126 5.02 4.02 5.05
C ASN A 126 4.27 2.83 4.43
N MET A 127 2.99 3.01 4.04
CA MET A 127 2.28 2.02 3.24
C MET A 127 2.92 1.86 1.87
N SER A 128 3.31 2.95 1.20
CA SER A 128 3.98 2.88 -0.09
C SER A 128 5.29 2.12 -0.01
N VAL A 129 6.10 2.37 1.02
CA VAL A 129 7.33 1.62 1.31
C VAL A 129 7.02 0.14 1.60
N ALA A 130 6.03 -0.14 2.44
CA ALA A 130 5.65 -1.51 2.77
C ALA A 130 5.12 -2.29 1.56
N ASN A 131 4.31 -1.65 0.71
CA ASN A 131 3.77 -2.21 -0.53
C ASN A 131 4.87 -2.50 -1.55
N ALA A 132 5.85 -1.60 -1.70
CA ALA A 132 7.01 -1.87 -2.54
C ALA A 132 7.80 -3.09 -2.04
N GLY A 133 7.96 -3.21 -0.72
CA GLY A 133 8.55 -4.40 -0.12
C GLY A 133 7.74 -5.67 -0.43
N MET A 134 6.41 -5.61 -0.34
CA MET A 134 5.55 -6.74 -0.75
C MET A 134 5.76 -7.12 -2.22
N LEU A 135 5.82 -6.15 -3.12
CA LEU A 135 6.06 -6.38 -4.55
C LEU A 135 7.41 -7.04 -4.80
N PHE A 136 8.47 -6.62 -4.11
CA PHE A 136 9.76 -7.32 -4.19
C PHE A 136 9.66 -8.76 -3.67
N ARG A 137 9.01 -9.01 -2.53
CA ARG A 137 8.78 -10.40 -2.05
C ARG A 137 7.99 -11.25 -3.05
N MET A 138 7.00 -10.66 -3.71
CA MET A 138 6.24 -11.30 -4.78
C MET A 138 7.14 -11.64 -5.97
N ALA A 139 8.01 -10.71 -6.40
CA ALA A 139 9.01 -10.94 -7.45
C ALA A 139 10.01 -12.05 -7.07
N ALA A 140 10.46 -12.09 -5.81
CA ALA A 140 11.32 -13.14 -5.27
C ALA A 140 10.66 -14.52 -5.39
N ARG A 141 9.36 -14.61 -5.10
CA ARG A 141 8.60 -15.85 -5.20
C ARG A 141 8.42 -16.32 -6.66
N ILE A 142 8.16 -15.39 -7.58
CA ILE A 142 8.00 -15.70 -9.01
C ILE A 142 9.32 -16.18 -9.62
N THR A 143 10.44 -15.53 -9.28
CA THR A 143 11.73 -15.73 -9.96
C THR A 143 12.70 -16.65 -9.22
N GLY A 144 12.58 -16.76 -7.90
CA GLY A 144 13.60 -17.35 -7.03
C GLY A 144 14.84 -16.47 -6.82
N ASP A 145 14.86 -15.24 -7.35
CA ASP A 145 16.00 -14.34 -7.21
C ASP A 145 16.04 -13.69 -5.83
N LYS A 146 17.18 -13.88 -5.15
CA LYS A 146 17.43 -13.38 -3.80
C LYS A 146 17.72 -11.88 -3.75
N GLU A 147 18.01 -11.23 -4.88
CA GLU A 147 18.15 -9.77 -4.92
C GLU A 147 16.87 -9.09 -4.41
N TYR A 148 15.71 -9.63 -4.79
CA TYR A 148 14.42 -9.13 -4.32
C TYR A 148 14.18 -9.34 -2.83
N ASP A 149 14.76 -10.37 -2.21
CA ASP A 149 14.72 -10.56 -0.76
C ASP A 149 15.45 -9.41 -0.04
N VAL A 150 16.58 -8.97 -0.60
CA VAL A 150 17.38 -7.85 -0.06
C VAL A 150 16.61 -6.55 -0.18
N LEU A 151 16.07 -6.24 -1.36
CA LEU A 151 15.30 -5.01 -1.59
C LEU A 151 14.05 -4.93 -0.70
N ALA A 152 13.35 -6.05 -0.51
CA ALA A 152 12.22 -6.12 0.42
C ALA A 152 12.63 -5.86 1.87
N LYS A 153 13.79 -6.41 2.29
CA LYS A 153 14.34 -6.19 3.62
C LYS A 153 14.71 -4.72 3.84
N GLU A 154 15.27 -4.04 2.85
CA GLU A 154 15.61 -2.61 2.96
C GLU A 154 14.36 -1.75 3.21
N GLN A 155 13.23 -2.08 2.57
CA GLN A 155 11.95 -1.41 2.86
C GLN A 155 11.53 -1.64 4.33
N LEU A 156 11.66 -2.88 4.82
CA LEU A 156 11.34 -3.20 6.21
C LEU A 156 12.29 -2.49 7.20
N ASP A 157 13.59 -2.43 6.89
CA ASP A 157 14.59 -1.76 7.72
C ASP A 157 14.28 -0.26 7.86
N TYR A 158 13.84 0.40 6.77
CA TYR A 158 13.38 1.79 6.81
C TYR A 158 12.21 1.99 7.79
N LEU A 159 11.20 1.11 7.72
CA LEU A 159 10.02 1.17 8.61
C LEU A 159 10.39 0.98 10.09
N LEU A 160 11.49 0.27 10.35
CA LEU A 160 11.96 -0.07 11.69
C LEU A 160 13.08 0.84 12.22
N GLY A 161 13.49 1.86 11.45
CA GLY A 161 14.38 2.91 11.94
C GLY A 161 15.59 3.25 11.06
N ALA A 162 15.81 2.53 9.95
CA ALA A 162 16.83 2.91 8.96
C ALA A 162 16.31 4.06 8.06
N ASN A 163 16.08 5.22 8.68
CA ASN A 163 15.60 6.42 8.02
C ASN A 163 16.26 7.67 8.59
N VAL A 164 16.02 8.82 7.97
CA VAL A 164 16.66 10.11 8.32
C VAL A 164 16.37 10.60 9.75
N MET A 165 15.37 10.02 10.41
CA MET A 165 14.99 10.35 11.79
C MET A 165 15.49 9.31 12.80
N SER A 166 16.11 8.22 12.35
CA SER A 166 16.45 7.05 13.18
C SER A 166 15.26 6.57 14.02
N TYR A 167 14.07 6.55 13.42
CA TYR A 167 12.80 6.42 14.12
C TYR A 167 12.03 5.20 13.60
N SER A 168 11.70 4.24 14.47
CA SER A 168 10.80 3.15 14.09
C SER A 168 9.38 3.71 13.95
N PHE A 169 8.71 3.43 12.84
CA PHE A 169 7.32 3.84 12.64
C PHE A 169 6.30 2.85 13.19
N VAL A 170 6.75 1.82 13.93
CA VAL A 170 5.87 0.84 14.56
C VAL A 170 5.77 1.13 16.05
N THR A 171 4.57 1.45 16.52
CA THR A 171 4.32 1.77 17.94
C THR A 171 4.85 0.67 18.86
N GLY A 172 5.64 1.03 19.86
CA GLY A 172 6.14 0.08 20.87
C GLY A 172 7.32 -0.80 20.45
N TYR A 173 7.86 -0.64 19.24
CA TYR A 173 9.02 -1.38 18.74
C TYR A 173 10.13 -0.42 18.32
N GLY A 174 11.38 -0.74 18.66
CA GLY A 174 12.53 0.16 18.47
C GLY A 174 12.74 1.10 19.66
N GLU A 175 13.94 1.67 19.77
CA GLU A 175 14.31 2.61 20.85
C GLU A 175 13.51 3.91 20.77
N LEU A 176 13.32 4.44 19.56
CA LEU A 176 12.46 5.56 19.24
C LEU A 176 11.27 5.07 18.40
N SER A 177 10.05 5.26 18.91
CA SER A 177 8.81 4.80 18.29
C SER A 177 7.61 5.64 18.73
N PRO A 178 6.51 5.68 17.95
CA PRO A 178 5.38 6.55 18.22
C PRO A 178 4.81 6.31 19.61
N LYS A 179 4.71 7.38 20.39
CA LYS A 179 4.13 7.40 21.74
C LYS A 179 2.78 8.09 21.77
N HIS A 180 2.46 8.91 20.76
CA HIS A 180 1.23 9.68 20.67
C HIS A 180 0.53 9.50 19.32
N PRO A 181 0.18 8.27 18.90
CA PRO A 181 -0.51 8.07 17.63
C PRO A 181 -1.88 8.75 17.63
N HIS A 182 -2.34 9.22 16.46
CA HIS A 182 -3.73 9.58 16.24
C HIS A 182 -4.60 8.31 16.25
N HIS A 183 -4.85 7.77 17.45
CA HIS A 183 -5.58 6.53 17.68
C HIS A 183 -6.43 6.65 18.94
N ARG A 184 -7.75 6.76 18.76
CA ARG A 184 -8.72 7.04 19.84
C ARG A 184 -8.59 6.07 21.04
N PRO A 185 -8.50 4.74 20.86
CA PRO A 185 -8.27 3.82 21.98
C PRO A 185 -6.98 4.11 22.76
N SER A 186 -5.87 4.41 22.08
CA SER A 186 -4.60 4.75 22.75
C SER A 186 -4.70 6.06 23.55
N GLN A 187 -5.37 7.07 22.98
CA GLN A 187 -5.58 8.37 23.62
C GLN A 187 -6.43 8.23 24.88
N VAL A 188 -7.57 7.54 24.78
CA VAL A 188 -8.48 7.32 25.93
C VAL A 188 -7.82 6.47 27.01
N ALA A 189 -7.05 5.46 26.63
CA ALA A 189 -6.32 4.62 27.59
C ALA A 189 -5.11 5.34 28.23
N GLY A 190 -4.69 6.50 27.70
CA GLY A 190 -3.44 7.16 28.09
C GLY A 190 -2.20 6.30 27.82
N LYS A 191 -2.33 5.27 26.98
CA LYS A 191 -1.30 4.27 26.71
C LYS A 191 -1.37 3.86 25.25
N THR A 192 -0.23 4.00 24.57
CA THR A 192 -0.08 3.55 23.19
C THR A 192 -0.10 2.03 23.09
N ILE A 193 -1.07 1.54 22.33
CA ILE A 193 -1.17 0.13 21.94
C ILE A 193 0.02 -0.19 21.01
N PRO A 194 0.79 -1.26 21.25
CA PRO A 194 1.93 -1.61 20.40
C PRO A 194 1.51 -2.29 19.09
N GLY A 195 2.42 -2.31 18.11
CA GLY A 195 2.27 -3.07 16.85
C GLY A 195 1.54 -2.35 15.71
N MET A 196 1.21 -1.07 15.84
CA MET A 196 0.57 -0.28 14.80
C MET A 196 1.61 0.41 13.92
N LEU A 197 1.49 0.30 12.60
CA LEU A 197 2.28 1.09 11.66
C LEU A 197 1.61 2.46 11.50
N VAL A 198 2.35 3.53 11.79
CA VAL A 198 1.86 4.90 11.53
C VAL A 198 2.07 5.30 10.07
N GLY A 199 1.30 6.29 9.61
CA GLY A 199 1.32 6.75 8.22
C GLY A 199 2.70 7.15 7.71
N GLY A 200 3.51 7.76 8.58
CA GLY A 200 4.87 8.18 8.28
C GLY A 200 4.94 9.63 7.78
N PRO A 201 6.08 10.04 7.21
CA PRO A 201 6.22 11.39 6.70
C PRO A 201 5.16 11.75 5.65
N ASN A 202 4.63 12.97 5.73
CA ASN A 202 3.71 13.53 4.73
C ASN A 202 4.18 14.94 4.32
N ASP A 203 4.71 15.08 3.10
CA ASP A 203 5.25 16.35 2.62
C ASP A 203 4.18 17.43 2.40
N ALA A 204 2.93 17.04 2.14
CA ALA A 204 1.79 17.93 1.98
C ALA A 204 1.24 18.49 3.29
N LYS A 205 1.59 17.91 4.46
CA LYS A 205 1.20 18.39 5.79
C LYS A 205 -0.32 18.61 5.87
N GLU A 206 -1.10 17.56 5.66
CA GLU A 206 -2.55 17.69 5.43
C GLU A 206 -3.39 17.90 6.69
N ASP A 207 -2.76 17.99 7.86
CA ASP A 207 -3.41 18.35 9.12
C ASP A 207 -2.90 19.70 9.70
N PRO A 208 -3.71 20.42 10.50
CA PRO A 208 -3.31 21.71 11.07
C PRO A 208 -2.07 21.66 11.96
N TYR A 209 -1.84 20.56 12.66
CA TYR A 209 -0.72 20.42 13.58
C TYR A 209 0.59 20.26 12.81
N ALA A 210 0.62 19.37 11.82
CA ALA A 210 1.73 19.16 10.89
C ALA A 210 2.12 20.47 10.18
N LYS A 211 1.14 21.24 9.69
CA LYS A 211 1.41 22.56 9.09
C LYS A 211 2.09 23.52 10.05
N ALA A 212 1.71 23.49 11.33
CA ALA A 212 2.24 24.41 12.33
C ALA A 212 3.64 24.02 12.81
N VAL A 213 3.95 22.73 12.94
CA VAL A 213 5.21 22.26 13.56
C VAL A 213 6.26 21.77 12.56
N LEU A 214 5.87 21.42 11.32
CA LEU A 214 6.75 20.88 10.29
C LEU A 214 6.99 21.86 9.13
N TYR A 215 6.69 23.15 9.30
CA TYR A 215 6.72 24.16 8.23
C TYR A 215 8.10 24.38 7.59
N THR A 216 9.19 24.02 8.29
CA THR A 216 10.58 24.08 7.80
C THR A 216 11.20 22.71 7.50
N GLU A 217 10.50 21.62 7.80
CA GLU A 217 11.05 20.27 7.63
C GLU A 217 11.10 19.89 6.15
N GLN A 218 12.15 19.16 5.79
CA GLN A 218 12.29 18.52 4.47
C GLN A 218 11.35 17.31 4.38
N GLU A 219 11.09 16.84 3.17
CA GLU A 219 10.03 15.86 2.86
C GLU A 219 10.15 14.58 3.71
N ALA A 220 11.34 13.96 3.73
CA ALA A 220 11.60 12.74 4.51
C ALA A 220 11.55 12.94 6.04
N ARG A 221 11.55 14.18 6.51
CA ARG A 221 11.46 14.57 7.93
C ARG A 221 10.08 15.14 8.30
N CYS A 222 9.13 15.19 7.38
CA CYS A 222 7.78 15.71 7.62
C CYS A 222 6.90 14.73 8.42
N TYR A 223 7.32 14.38 9.64
CA TYR A 223 6.61 13.50 10.55
C TYR A 223 6.59 14.11 11.96
N ALA A 224 5.46 14.01 12.66
CA ALA A 224 5.33 14.46 14.04
C ALA A 224 4.64 13.41 14.90
N ASP A 225 5.30 12.96 15.98
CA ASP A 225 4.69 12.07 16.97
C ASP A 225 3.73 12.84 17.90
N SER A 226 2.54 13.13 17.38
CA SER A 226 1.47 13.83 18.09
C SER A 226 0.11 13.26 17.71
N ASP A 227 -0.79 13.21 18.68
CA ASP A 227 -2.14 12.68 18.51
C ASP A 227 -3.03 13.63 17.70
N GLN A 228 -2.59 14.86 17.49
CA GLN A 228 -3.22 15.85 16.61
C GLN A 228 -2.78 15.73 15.15
N SER A 229 -1.67 15.02 14.87
CA SER A 229 -1.15 14.89 13.50
C SER A 229 -1.70 13.67 12.78
N PHE A 230 -2.98 13.72 12.38
CA PHE A 230 -3.58 12.61 11.65
C PHE A 230 -2.96 12.36 10.27
N SER A 231 -2.38 13.38 9.62
CA SER A 231 -1.79 13.20 8.29
C SER A 231 -0.41 12.53 8.30
N THR A 232 0.24 12.42 9.47
CA THR A 232 1.57 11.78 9.61
C THR A 232 1.58 10.63 10.62
N ASN A 233 0.71 10.66 11.64
CA ASN A 233 0.80 9.80 12.82
C ASN A 233 -0.51 9.05 13.16
N GLU A 234 -1.46 9.00 12.23
CA GLU A 234 -2.61 8.08 12.32
C GLU A 234 -2.15 6.62 12.18
N ILE A 235 -3.08 5.68 12.35
CA ILE A 235 -2.90 4.25 12.12
C ILE A 235 -4.04 3.74 11.25
N THR A 236 -3.80 2.70 10.44
CA THR A 236 -4.87 2.04 9.68
C THR A 236 -4.60 0.54 9.53
N VAL A 237 -5.67 -0.22 9.27
CA VAL A 237 -5.55 -1.67 9.03
C VAL A 237 -4.76 -1.97 7.76
N TYR A 238 -4.89 -1.11 6.73
CA TYR A 238 -4.27 -1.33 5.42
C TYR A 238 -2.81 -0.81 5.35
N TRP A 239 -2.34 -0.10 6.38
CA TRP A 239 -0.90 0.12 6.61
C TRP A 239 -0.29 -1.06 7.37
N ASN A 240 -1.02 -1.63 8.31
CA ASN A 240 -0.58 -2.80 9.05
C ASN A 240 -0.53 -4.08 8.19
N SER A 241 -1.44 -4.27 7.22
CA SER A 241 -1.44 -5.46 6.38
C SER A 241 -0.15 -5.70 5.58
N PRO A 242 0.43 -4.72 4.85
CA PRO A 242 1.70 -4.93 4.16
C PRO A 242 2.88 -5.10 5.11
N LEU A 243 2.88 -4.44 6.28
CA LEU A 243 3.88 -4.69 7.32
C LEU A 243 3.85 -6.14 7.80
N ILE A 244 2.65 -6.67 8.09
CA ILE A 244 2.50 -8.06 8.53
C ILE A 244 2.99 -9.03 7.45
N TYR A 245 2.67 -8.77 6.18
CA TYR A 245 3.17 -9.58 5.08
C TYR A 245 4.70 -9.57 5.01
N LEU A 246 5.33 -8.40 5.13
CA LEU A 246 6.79 -8.26 5.13
C LEU A 246 7.45 -8.99 6.30
N LEU A 247 6.93 -8.81 7.51
CA LEU A 247 7.42 -9.51 8.69
C LEU A 247 7.29 -11.03 8.53
N ALA A 248 6.12 -11.52 8.12
CA ALA A 248 5.88 -12.94 7.91
C ALA A 248 6.81 -13.54 6.85
N SER A 249 6.96 -12.86 5.71
CA SER A 249 7.78 -13.33 4.60
C SER A 249 9.29 -13.19 4.82
N SER A 250 9.72 -12.44 5.84
CA SER A 250 11.12 -12.31 6.25
C SER A 250 11.55 -13.35 7.30
N MET A 251 10.59 -14.02 7.95
CA MET A 251 10.86 -15.10 8.89
C MET A 251 11.09 -16.41 8.12
N LYS A 252 12.27 -17.02 8.28
CA LYS A 252 12.59 -18.36 7.76
C LYS A 252 12.17 -19.44 8.74
#